data_AF-Q7DM26-F1
#
_entry.id   AF-Q7DM26-F1
#
_cell.length_a   1.000
_cell.length_b   1.000
_cell.length_c   1.000
_cell.angle_alpha   90.00
_cell.angle_beta   90.00
_cell.angle_gamma   90.00
#
_symmetry.space_group_name_H-M   'P 1'
#
loop_
_entity.id
_entity.type
_entity.pdbx_description
1 polymer ?
#
loop_
_entity_poly.entity_id
_entity_poly.type
_entity_poly.pdbx_seq_one_letter_code
_entity_poly.pdbx_strand_id
1 'polypeptide(L)'
;MRTLSARTAAPRGFSGRRVAAVSNGSRVTMKAGNWLPGSDAPAWLPDDLPGNYGFDPLSLGKEPASLKRFTESEVIHGRWAMLGVAGSLAVELLGYGNWYDAPLWAVNGGKATWFGIEVPFDLNALLAFEFVAMAAAEGQRGDAGGVVYPGGAFDPLGFAKDSSKSGELKLKEIKNGRLAMVAFLGFVAQHAATGKGPIAALGEHLANPWGANFATNGISVPFF
;
A
#
# COMPACT_ATOMS: atom_id res chain seq x y z
N MET A 1 -20.47 39.02 -87.56
CA MET A 1 -20.10 39.37 -86.16
C MET A 1 -20.00 38.08 -85.36
N ARG A 2 -18.78 37.64 -85.03
CA ARG A 2 -18.49 36.42 -84.27
C ARG A 2 -18.48 36.75 -82.77
N THR A 3 -19.37 36.13 -82.00
CA THR A 3 -19.40 36.25 -80.53
C THR A 3 -18.49 35.18 -79.91
N LEU A 4 -17.40 35.61 -79.28
CA LEU A 4 -16.43 34.75 -78.59
C LEU A 4 -16.98 34.32 -77.22
N SER A 5 -17.00 33.01 -76.98
CA SER A 5 -17.34 32.37 -75.70
C SER A 5 -16.13 32.43 -74.76
N ALA A 6 -16.27 33.09 -73.61
CA ALA A 6 -15.23 33.18 -72.59
C ALA A 6 -15.32 31.96 -71.65
N ARG A 7 -14.31 31.08 -71.68
CA ARG A 7 -14.10 30.03 -70.68
C ARG A 7 -13.31 30.60 -69.50
N THR A 8 -13.96 30.71 -68.34
CA THR A 8 -13.32 31.10 -67.08
C THR A 8 -12.58 29.90 -66.48
N ALA A 9 -11.27 30.04 -66.25
CA ALA A 9 -10.43 29.01 -65.64
C ALA A 9 -10.53 29.04 -64.09
N ALA A 10 -10.70 27.87 -63.47
CA ALA A 10 -10.74 27.72 -62.01
C ALA A 10 -9.34 27.80 -61.38
N PRO A 11 -9.18 28.39 -60.18
CA PRO A 11 -7.89 28.48 -59.51
C PRO A 11 -7.49 27.12 -58.90
N ARG A 12 -6.23 26.71 -59.13
CA ARG A 12 -5.62 25.52 -58.50
C ARG A 12 -5.17 25.88 -57.08
N GLY A 13 -5.94 25.43 -56.08
CA GLY A 13 -5.61 25.55 -54.66
C GLY A 13 -4.62 24.49 -54.19
N PHE A 14 -3.64 24.92 -53.40
CA PHE A 14 -2.47 24.20 -52.92
C PHE A 14 -2.84 23.04 -51.97
N SER A 15 -2.41 21.81 -52.27
CA SER A 15 -2.53 20.65 -51.38
C SER A 15 -1.49 20.74 -50.27
N GLY A 16 -1.88 21.29 -49.12
CA GLY A 16 -1.08 21.25 -47.90
C GLY A 16 -0.99 19.83 -47.36
N ARG A 17 0.20 19.22 -47.44
CA ARG A 17 0.51 17.93 -46.81
C ARG A 17 0.37 18.10 -45.29
N ARG A 18 -0.69 17.55 -44.69
CA ARG A 18 -0.83 17.48 -43.23
C ARG A 18 0.34 16.66 -42.70
N VAL A 19 1.25 17.31 -41.97
CA VAL A 19 2.26 16.62 -41.18
C VAL A 19 1.50 15.98 -40.03
N ALA A 20 1.44 14.64 -40.01
CA ALA A 20 0.92 13.91 -38.87
C ALA A 20 1.79 14.26 -37.65
N ALA A 21 1.18 14.83 -36.62
CA ALA A 21 1.84 15.03 -35.34
C ALA A 21 2.18 13.63 -34.79
N VAL A 22 3.45 13.25 -34.86
CA VAL A 22 3.96 12.10 -34.11
C VAL A 22 3.93 12.51 -32.65
N SER A 23 2.88 12.11 -31.93
CA SER A 23 2.89 12.17 -30.48
C SER A 23 3.89 11.14 -29.99
N ASN A 24 5.14 11.56 -29.78
CA ASN A 24 6.12 10.81 -29.00
C ASN A 24 5.66 10.83 -27.54
N GLY A 25 4.61 10.07 -27.24
CA GLY A 25 4.24 9.74 -25.88
C GLY A 25 5.28 8.78 -25.36
N SER A 26 6.35 9.28 -24.74
CA SER A 26 7.21 8.47 -23.89
C SER A 26 6.32 7.89 -22.79
N ARG A 27 5.90 6.63 -22.94
CA ARG A 27 5.35 5.86 -21.83
C ARG A 27 6.47 5.77 -20.80
N VAL A 28 6.35 6.51 -19.72
CA VAL A 28 7.22 6.35 -18.55
C VAL A 28 6.96 4.93 -18.04
N THR A 29 7.88 4.01 -18.34
CA THR A 29 7.84 2.65 -17.82
C THR A 29 8.27 2.70 -16.36
N MET A 30 7.35 2.41 -15.44
CA MET A 30 7.60 2.42 -14.00
C MET A 30 7.98 1.01 -13.51
N LYS A 31 8.86 0.32 -14.24
CA LYS A 31 9.36 -0.97 -13.76
C LYS A 31 10.21 -0.71 -12.52
N ALA A 32 9.72 -1.16 -11.36
CA ALA A 32 10.35 -0.86 -10.08
C ALA A 32 11.71 -1.57 -9.92
N GLY A 33 11.89 -2.69 -10.62
CA GLY A 33 13.12 -3.48 -10.67
C GLY A 33 12.84 -4.92 -11.05
N ASN A 34 13.70 -5.83 -10.60
CA ASN A 34 13.48 -7.27 -10.65
C ASN A 34 13.71 -7.84 -9.24
N TRP A 35 12.83 -8.73 -8.78
CA TRP A 35 12.96 -9.35 -7.45
C TRP A 35 14.15 -10.31 -7.36
N LEU A 36 14.48 -11.00 -8.46
CA LEU A 36 15.64 -11.87 -8.60
C LEU A 36 16.40 -11.49 -9.88
N PRO A 37 17.61 -10.91 -9.78
CA PRO A 37 18.39 -10.57 -10.97
C PRO A 37 18.63 -11.80 -11.86
N GLY A 38 18.23 -11.72 -13.13
CA GLY A 38 18.33 -12.82 -14.09
C GLY A 38 17.05 -13.63 -14.29
N SER A 39 16.00 -13.44 -13.50
CA SER A 39 14.69 -14.05 -13.79
C SER A 39 13.91 -13.25 -14.82
N ASP A 40 13.12 -13.95 -15.65
CA ASP A 40 12.20 -13.32 -16.57
C ASP A 40 10.99 -12.74 -15.84
N ALA A 41 10.53 -11.57 -16.28
CA ALA A 41 9.33 -10.95 -15.73
C ALA A 41 8.07 -11.65 -16.28
N PRO A 42 7.07 -11.98 -15.44
CA PRO A 42 5.83 -12.59 -15.91
C PRO A 42 5.08 -11.70 -16.91
N ALA A 43 4.58 -12.29 -18.00
CA ALA A 43 3.95 -11.54 -19.10
C ALA A 43 2.60 -10.89 -18.75
N TRP A 44 1.93 -11.36 -17.70
CA TRP A 44 0.62 -10.84 -17.25
C TRP A 44 0.72 -9.63 -16.32
N LEU A 45 1.94 -9.27 -15.87
CA LEU A 45 2.16 -8.11 -15.00
C LEU A 45 2.50 -6.87 -15.82
N PRO A 46 1.67 -5.82 -15.80
CA PRO A 46 1.91 -4.63 -16.60
C PRO A 46 2.98 -3.72 -15.97
N ASP A 47 3.82 -3.10 -16.79
CA ASP A 47 4.97 -2.27 -16.36
C ASP A 47 4.59 -0.93 -15.70
N ASP A 48 3.34 -0.49 -15.85
CA ASP A 48 2.81 0.75 -15.27
C ASP A 48 2.20 0.56 -13.87
N LEU A 49 2.19 -0.68 -13.35
CA LEU A 49 1.68 -0.99 -12.02
C LEU A 49 2.72 -0.61 -10.94
N PRO A 50 2.34 0.22 -9.95
CA PRO A 50 3.28 0.65 -8.92
C PRO A 50 3.78 -0.53 -8.09
N GLY A 51 5.09 -0.72 -8.05
CA GLY A 51 5.71 -1.81 -7.31
C GLY A 51 5.79 -3.13 -8.08
N ASN A 52 5.69 -3.10 -9.41
CA ASN A 52 5.98 -4.26 -10.24
C ASN A 52 7.49 -4.59 -10.25
N TYR A 53 7.87 -5.61 -9.49
CA TYR A 53 9.21 -6.23 -9.47
C TYR A 53 9.25 -7.58 -10.21
N GLY A 54 8.15 -7.98 -10.88
CA GLY A 54 8.04 -9.29 -11.53
C GLY A 54 7.92 -10.47 -10.56
N PHE A 55 7.52 -10.24 -9.30
CA PHE A 55 7.35 -11.28 -8.29
C PHE A 55 5.96 -11.92 -8.38
N ASP A 56 5.85 -13.03 -9.09
CA ASP A 56 4.69 -13.93 -9.02
C ASP A 56 5.10 -15.40 -9.30
N PRO A 57 5.84 -16.07 -8.38
CA PRO A 57 6.28 -17.44 -8.59
C PRO A 57 5.14 -18.46 -8.70
N LEU A 58 4.00 -18.17 -8.06
CA LEU A 58 2.84 -19.06 -7.99
C LEU A 58 1.79 -18.77 -9.08
N SER A 59 2.03 -17.79 -9.95
CA SER A 59 1.10 -17.37 -11.01
C SER A 59 -0.31 -17.01 -10.51
N LEU A 60 -0.43 -16.45 -9.31
CA LEU A 60 -1.72 -16.12 -8.70
C LEU A 60 -2.41 -14.97 -9.45
N GLY A 61 -1.63 -14.04 -10.00
CA GLY A 61 -2.11 -12.86 -10.72
C GLY A 61 -2.36 -13.07 -12.21
N LYS A 62 -2.36 -14.32 -12.71
CA LYS A 62 -2.51 -14.59 -14.16
C LYS A 62 -3.84 -14.10 -14.73
N GLU A 63 -4.92 -14.25 -13.97
CA GLU A 63 -6.25 -13.79 -14.37
C GLU A 63 -6.43 -12.29 -14.06
N PRO A 64 -6.79 -11.43 -15.05
CA PRO A 64 -6.85 -9.98 -14.85
C PRO A 64 -7.80 -9.51 -13.75
N ALA A 65 -8.93 -10.21 -13.56
CA ALA A 65 -9.89 -9.90 -12.50
C ALA A 65 -9.31 -10.16 -11.11
N SER A 66 -8.60 -11.27 -10.94
CA SER A 66 -7.89 -11.62 -9.72
C SER A 66 -6.76 -10.63 -9.44
N LEU A 67 -5.97 -10.28 -10.47
CA LEU A 67 -4.90 -9.29 -10.38
C LEU A 67 -5.43 -7.94 -9.89
N LYS A 68 -6.53 -7.45 -10.48
CA LYS A 68 -7.17 -6.20 -10.02
C LYS A 68 -7.54 -6.28 -8.54
N ARG A 69 -8.18 -7.36 -8.10
CA ARG A 69 -8.53 -7.56 -6.68
C ARG A 69 -7.30 -7.64 -5.77
N PHE A 70 -6.22 -8.27 -6.23
CA PHE A 70 -4.97 -8.33 -5.47
C PHE A 70 -4.30 -6.97 -5.35
N THR A 71 -4.33 -6.12 -6.37
CA THR A 71 -3.79 -4.74 -6.26
C THR A 71 -4.59 -3.90 -5.28
N GLU A 72 -5.91 -4.02 -5.27
CA GLU A 72 -6.78 -3.37 -4.29
C GLU A 72 -6.44 -3.87 -2.88
N SER A 73 -6.36 -5.19 -2.71
CA SER A 73 -6.09 -5.81 -1.42
C SER A 73 -4.70 -5.43 -0.91
N GLU A 74 -3.67 -5.48 -1.75
CA GLU A 74 -2.29 -5.18 -1.36
C GLU A 74 -2.15 -3.75 -0.81
N VAL A 75 -2.75 -2.78 -1.49
CA VAL A 75 -2.72 -1.38 -1.04
C VAL A 75 -3.45 -1.21 0.29
N ILE A 76 -4.63 -1.83 0.45
CA ILE A 76 -5.41 -1.73 1.69
C ILE A 76 -4.70 -2.42 2.85
N HIS A 77 -4.17 -3.63 2.67
CA HIS A 77 -3.39 -4.33 3.71
C HIS A 77 -2.13 -3.54 4.07
N GLY A 78 -1.45 -2.96 3.07
CA GLY A 78 -0.30 -2.08 3.29
C GLY A 78 -0.65 -0.87 4.17
N ARG A 79 -1.77 -0.18 3.90
CA ARG A 79 -2.23 0.96 4.69
C ARG A 79 -2.57 0.57 6.13
N TRP A 80 -3.32 -0.52 6.33
CA TRP A 80 -3.63 -1.04 7.67
C TRP A 80 -2.36 -1.42 8.43
N ALA A 81 -1.43 -2.10 7.78
CA ALA A 81 -0.16 -2.48 8.40
C ALA A 81 0.70 -1.25 8.75
N MET A 82 0.76 -0.22 7.90
CA MET A 82 1.47 1.03 8.24
C MET A 82 0.90 1.66 9.52
N LEU A 83 -0.43 1.76 9.62
CA LEU A 83 -1.09 2.32 10.80
C LEU A 83 -0.88 1.43 12.04
N GLY A 84 -0.98 0.11 11.89
CA GLY A 84 -0.76 -0.85 12.96
C GLY A 84 0.67 -0.84 13.50
N VAL A 85 1.68 -0.80 12.62
CA VAL A 85 3.10 -0.70 13.00
C VAL A 85 3.39 0.65 13.66
N ALA A 86 2.90 1.76 13.11
CA ALA A 86 3.09 3.06 13.73
C ALA A 86 2.44 3.12 15.13
N GLY A 87 1.24 2.54 15.28
CA GLY A 87 0.53 2.44 16.56
C GLY A 87 1.28 1.60 17.59
N SER A 88 1.74 0.40 17.22
CA SER A 88 2.48 -0.47 18.14
C SER A 88 3.78 0.15 18.61
N LEU A 89 4.52 0.81 17.72
CA LEU A 89 5.75 1.53 18.06
C LEU A 89 5.47 2.72 18.99
N ALA A 90 4.44 3.51 18.69
CA ALA A 90 4.11 4.68 19.50
C ALA A 90 3.72 4.30 20.93
N VAL A 91 2.91 3.25 21.11
CA VAL A 91 2.49 2.78 22.45
C VAL A 91 3.69 2.35 23.29
N GLU A 92 4.61 1.57 22.71
CA GLU A 92 5.79 1.08 23.43
C GLU A 92 6.82 2.19 23.71
N LEU A 93 7.09 3.07 22.73
CA LEU A 93 8.04 4.17 22.88
C LEU A 93 7.59 5.23 23.89
N LEU A 94 6.27 5.44 24.02
CA LEU A 94 5.71 6.38 24.98
C LEU A 94 5.50 5.76 26.38
N GLY A 95 5.81 4.48 26.55
CA GLY A 95 5.79 3.81 27.86
C GLY A 95 4.40 3.37 28.33
N TYR A 96 3.45 3.13 27.42
CA TYR A 96 2.08 2.67 27.74
C TYR A 96 1.90 1.14 27.61
N GLY A 97 2.99 0.37 27.72
CA GLY A 97 3.02 -1.08 27.49
C GLY A 97 3.35 -1.43 26.04
N ASN A 98 3.15 -2.68 25.63
CA ASN A 98 3.29 -3.09 24.22
C ASN A 98 1.91 -3.28 23.56
N TRP A 99 1.90 -3.60 22.26
CA TRP A 99 0.67 -3.81 21.49
C TRP A 99 -0.19 -4.99 21.99
N TYR A 100 0.40 -5.96 22.67
CA TYR A 100 -0.29 -7.12 23.26
C TYR A 100 -0.87 -6.82 24.64
N ASP A 101 -0.23 -5.95 25.42
CA ASP A 101 -0.73 -5.50 26.73
C ASP A 101 -1.92 -4.53 26.59
N ALA A 102 -1.99 -3.80 25.49
CA ALA A 102 -3.00 -2.77 25.25
C ALA A 102 -4.47 -3.23 25.42
N PRO A 103 -4.93 -4.40 24.96
CA PRO A 103 -6.30 -4.89 25.19
C PRO A 103 -6.52 -5.60 26.54
N LEU A 104 -5.47 -5.80 27.34
CA LEU A 104 -5.53 -6.66 28.54
C LEU A 104 -6.45 -6.10 29.64
N TRP A 105 -6.71 -4.79 29.65
CA TRP A 105 -7.72 -4.18 30.53
C TRP A 105 -9.11 -4.79 30.31
N ALA A 106 -9.49 -5.13 29.07
CA ALA A 106 -10.80 -5.66 28.77
C ALA A 106 -10.96 -7.11 29.25
N VAL A 107 -9.87 -7.89 29.21
CA VAL A 107 -9.84 -9.28 29.69
C VAL A 107 -9.92 -9.33 31.22
N ASN A 108 -9.24 -8.41 31.90
CA ASN A 108 -9.12 -8.40 33.36
C ASN A 108 -10.17 -7.54 34.07
N GLY A 109 -11.14 -6.97 33.34
CA GLY A 109 -12.19 -6.11 33.92
C GLY A 109 -11.71 -4.73 34.38
N GLY A 110 -10.65 -4.21 33.78
CA GLY A 110 -10.11 -2.86 33.99
C GLY A 110 -10.77 -1.80 33.10
N LYS A 111 -10.13 -0.64 33.02
CA LYS A 111 -10.56 0.50 32.22
C LYS A 111 -9.57 0.77 31.10
N ALA A 112 -10.09 1.18 29.94
CA ALA A 112 -9.26 1.61 28.82
C ALA A 112 -8.50 2.90 29.15
N THR A 113 -7.30 3.04 28.59
CA THR A 113 -6.47 4.24 28.72
C THR A 113 -5.93 4.65 27.36
N TRP A 114 -5.85 5.95 27.11
CA TRP A 114 -5.26 6.53 25.92
C TRP A 114 -4.42 7.75 26.31
N PHE A 115 -3.11 7.71 26.04
CA PHE A 115 -2.13 8.67 26.57
C PHE A 115 -2.21 8.86 28.10
N GLY A 116 -2.49 7.79 28.84
CA GLY A 116 -2.64 7.83 30.30
C GLY A 116 -3.97 8.42 30.78
N ILE A 117 -4.85 8.85 29.87
CA ILE A 117 -6.17 9.39 30.17
C ILE A 117 -7.19 8.25 30.08
N GLU A 118 -8.02 8.11 31.11
CA GLU A 118 -9.08 7.10 31.15
C GLU A 118 -10.11 7.33 30.04
N VAL A 119 -10.48 6.26 29.36
CA VAL A 119 -11.55 6.25 28.37
C VAL A 119 -12.81 5.63 29.00
N PRO A 120 -13.92 6.38 29.12
CA PRO A 120 -15.10 5.96 29.89
C PRO A 120 -16.05 5.07 29.08
N PHE A 121 -15.52 4.02 28.42
CA PHE A 121 -16.30 3.06 27.65
C PHE A 121 -15.92 1.63 28.02
N ASP A 122 -16.90 0.72 28.02
CA ASP A 122 -16.67 -0.71 28.19
C ASP A 122 -16.37 -1.38 26.83
N LEU A 123 -15.98 -2.65 26.86
CA LEU A 123 -15.69 -3.40 25.64
C LEU A 123 -16.90 -3.52 24.70
N ASN A 124 -18.12 -3.68 25.23
CA ASN A 124 -19.31 -3.85 24.40
C ASN A 124 -19.65 -2.56 23.64
N ALA A 125 -19.56 -1.40 24.31
CA ALA A 125 -19.75 -0.10 23.69
C ALA A 125 -18.67 0.17 22.64
N LEU A 126 -17.40 -0.11 22.94
CA LEU A 126 -16.31 0.06 21.98
C LEU A 126 -16.50 -0.84 20.75
N LEU A 127 -16.85 -2.11 20.95
CA LEU A 127 -17.14 -3.03 19.85
C LEU A 127 -18.33 -2.56 19.00
N ALA A 128 -19.38 -2.03 19.62
CA ALA A 128 -20.53 -1.50 18.90
C ALA A 128 -20.16 -0.28 18.05
N PHE A 129 -19.38 0.67 18.61
CA PHE A 129 -18.89 1.83 17.87
C PHE A 129 -17.96 1.41 16.72
N GLU A 130 -17.02 0.50 16.97
CA GLU A 130 -16.10 -0.02 15.96
C GLU A 130 -16.87 -0.69 14.83
N PHE A 131 -17.77 -1.62 15.15
CA PHE A 131 -18.54 -2.35 14.16
C PHE A 131 -19.39 -1.42 13.28
N VAL A 132 -20.12 -0.48 13.88
CA VAL A 132 -20.98 0.45 13.12
C VAL A 132 -20.14 1.38 12.26
N ALA A 133 -19.07 1.96 12.80
CA ALA A 133 -18.20 2.88 12.07
C ALA A 133 -17.49 2.18 10.91
N MET A 134 -16.92 1.00 11.16
CA MET A 134 -16.23 0.20 10.13
C MET A 134 -17.19 -0.34 9.09
N ALA A 135 -18.37 -0.84 9.48
CA ALA A 135 -19.37 -1.31 8.52
C ALA A 135 -19.84 -0.19 7.59
N ALA A 136 -20.07 1.02 8.12
CA ALA A 136 -20.43 2.17 7.30
C ALA A 136 -19.31 2.58 6.34
N ALA A 137 -18.07 2.72 6.85
CA ALA A 137 -16.93 3.14 6.04
C ALA A 137 -16.56 2.11 4.96
N GLU A 138 -16.49 0.83 5.32
CA GLU A 138 -16.18 -0.26 4.40
C GLU A 138 -17.32 -0.52 3.40
N GLY A 139 -18.58 -0.33 3.81
CA GLY A 139 -19.74 -0.41 2.92
C GLY A 139 -19.67 0.64 1.81
N GLN A 140 -19.45 1.90 2.17
CA GLN A 140 -19.28 2.99 1.18
C GLN A 140 -18.06 2.76 0.28
N ARG A 141 -16.97 2.21 0.80
CA ARG A 141 -15.80 1.85 -0.01
C ARG A 141 -16.11 0.71 -0.98
N GLY A 142 -16.89 -0.28 -0.55
CA GLY A 142 -17.31 -1.43 -1.36
C GLY A 142 -18.19 -1.02 -2.54
N ASP A 143 -19.12 -0.08 -2.33
CA ASP A 143 -20.03 0.43 -3.36
C ASP A 143 -19.30 1.20 -4.49
N ALA A 144 -18.11 1.75 -4.20
CA ALA A 144 -17.35 2.57 -5.15
C ALA A 144 -16.73 1.78 -6.34
N GLY A 145 -16.74 0.44 -6.31
CA GLY A 145 -16.42 -0.37 -7.51
C GLY A 145 -14.94 -0.35 -7.95
N GLY A 146 -14.02 -0.70 -7.04
CA GLY A 146 -12.59 -0.87 -7.36
C GLY A 146 -11.77 0.43 -7.34
N VAL A 147 -12.22 1.42 -6.57
CA VAL A 147 -11.50 2.66 -6.33
C VAL A 147 -10.41 2.45 -5.27
N VAL A 148 -9.16 2.42 -5.69
CA VAL A 148 -7.97 2.31 -4.79
C VAL A 148 -7.47 3.68 -4.33
N TYR A 149 -7.55 4.67 -5.23
CA TYR A 149 -7.02 6.03 -5.04
C TYR A 149 -8.17 7.04 -5.22
N PRO A 150 -8.98 7.29 -4.17
CA PRO A 150 -10.19 8.11 -4.30
C PRO A 150 -9.92 9.61 -4.50
N GLY A 151 -8.79 10.13 -3.98
CA GLY A 151 -8.48 11.56 -4.03
C GLY A 151 -9.56 12.43 -3.37
N GLY A 152 -9.74 13.65 -3.85
CA GLY A 152 -10.80 14.56 -3.38
C GLY A 152 -10.68 14.85 -1.88
N ALA A 153 -11.72 14.51 -1.10
CA ALA A 153 -11.72 14.70 0.34
C ALA A 153 -10.61 13.91 1.07
N PHE A 154 -10.15 12.78 0.50
CA PHE A 154 -9.06 11.98 1.06
C PHE A 154 -7.66 12.49 0.68
N ASP A 155 -7.56 13.47 -0.23
CA ASP A 155 -6.33 14.20 -0.55
C ASP A 155 -6.57 15.72 -0.38
N PRO A 156 -6.77 16.21 0.87
CA PRO A 156 -7.08 17.61 1.11
C PRO A 156 -5.92 18.55 0.72
N LEU A 157 -4.69 18.05 0.74
CA LEU A 157 -3.48 18.80 0.39
C LEU A 157 -3.15 18.75 -1.11
N GLY A 158 -3.79 17.86 -1.86
CA GLY A 158 -3.72 17.81 -3.33
C GLY A 158 -2.38 17.33 -3.89
N PHE A 159 -1.66 16.46 -3.17
CA PHE A 159 -0.36 15.97 -3.62
C PHE A 159 -0.46 15.07 -4.86
N ALA A 160 -1.60 14.41 -5.08
CA ALA A 160 -1.80 13.52 -6.22
C ALA A 160 -2.31 14.24 -7.48
N LYS A 161 -2.43 15.58 -7.48
CA LYS A 161 -2.91 16.36 -8.64
C LYS A 161 -1.91 16.38 -9.80
N ASP A 162 -0.62 16.26 -9.51
CA ASP A 162 0.43 16.16 -10.52
C ASP A 162 0.57 14.69 -10.99
N SER A 163 0.05 14.38 -12.17
CA SER A 163 0.06 13.02 -12.73
C SER A 163 1.47 12.46 -12.89
N SER A 164 2.49 13.31 -13.06
CA SER A 164 3.88 12.87 -13.23
C SER A 164 4.48 12.32 -11.93
N LYS A 165 4.22 12.97 -10.79
CA LYS A 165 4.70 12.54 -9.46
C LYS A 165 3.79 11.54 -8.78
N SER A 166 2.52 11.47 -9.19
CA SER A 166 1.54 10.56 -8.61
C SER A 166 1.98 9.09 -8.65
N GLY A 167 2.63 8.66 -9.75
CA GLY A 167 3.14 7.29 -9.86
C GLY A 167 4.33 7.01 -8.93
N GLU A 168 5.23 7.99 -8.76
CA GLU A 168 6.33 7.88 -7.79
C GLU A 168 5.81 7.81 -6.34
N LEU A 169 4.80 8.62 -6.00
CA LEU A 169 4.17 8.59 -4.68
C LEU A 169 3.48 7.25 -4.41
N LYS A 170 2.77 6.69 -5.39
CA LYS A 170 2.19 5.34 -5.29
C LYS A 170 3.26 4.26 -5.12
N LEU A 171 4.38 4.39 -5.82
CA LEU A 171 5.52 3.48 -5.65
C LEU A 171 6.14 3.58 -4.24
N LYS A 172 6.24 4.79 -3.69
CA LYS A 172 6.71 5.00 -2.30
C LYS A 172 5.73 4.40 -1.29
N GLU A 173 4.44 4.61 -1.49
CA GLU A 173 3.37 4.04 -0.67
C GLU A 173 3.45 2.51 -0.64
N ILE A 174 3.49 1.84 -1.80
CA ILE A 174 3.49 0.38 -1.83
C ILE A 174 4.76 -0.23 -1.22
N LYS A 175 5.92 0.43 -1.40
CA LYS A 175 7.18 -0.02 -0.78
C LYS A 175 7.13 0.08 0.74
N ASN A 176 6.64 1.21 1.27
CA ASN A 176 6.44 1.36 2.71
C ASN A 176 5.37 0.38 3.24
N GLY A 177 4.33 0.10 2.45
CA GLY A 177 3.24 -0.79 2.85
C GLY A 177 3.70 -2.23 2.95
N ARG A 178 4.45 -2.71 1.96
CA ARG A 178 5.09 -4.04 1.99
C ARG A 178 6.05 -4.18 3.18
N LEU A 179 6.86 -3.15 3.43
CA LEU A 179 7.75 -3.14 4.59
C LEU A 179 6.96 -3.21 5.90
N ALA A 180 5.87 -2.45 6.03
CA ALA A 180 5.01 -2.47 7.21
C ALA A 180 4.30 -3.81 7.41
N MET A 181 3.82 -4.45 6.35
CA MET A 181 3.21 -5.79 6.44
C MET A 181 4.21 -6.82 6.96
N VAL A 182 5.45 -6.79 6.47
CA VAL A 182 6.53 -7.66 6.96
C VAL A 182 6.89 -7.33 8.41
N ALA A 183 6.97 -6.04 8.77
CA ALA A 183 7.27 -5.62 10.14
C ALA A 183 6.20 -6.09 11.13
N PHE A 184 4.92 -5.94 10.79
CA PHE A 184 3.81 -6.38 11.64
C PHE A 184 3.81 -7.91 11.85
N LEU A 185 4.03 -8.68 10.78
CA LEU A 185 4.21 -10.13 10.90
C LEU A 185 5.41 -10.48 11.79
N GLY A 186 6.51 -9.72 11.66
CA GLY A 186 7.68 -9.82 12.52
C GLY A 186 7.35 -9.59 13.99
N PHE A 187 6.55 -8.57 14.32
CA PHE A 187 6.13 -8.30 15.70
C PHE A 187 5.33 -9.44 16.30
N VAL A 188 4.39 -10.01 15.54
CA VAL A 188 3.58 -11.16 15.99
C VAL A 188 4.45 -12.39 16.20
N ALA A 189 5.29 -12.75 15.22
CA ALA A 189 6.16 -13.92 15.31
C ALA A 189 7.21 -13.79 16.44
N GLN A 190 7.79 -12.60 16.60
CA GLN A 190 8.75 -12.31 17.65
C GLN A 190 8.09 -12.37 19.03
N HIS A 191 6.90 -11.80 19.20
CA HIS A 191 6.17 -11.88 20.46
C HIS A 191 5.79 -13.32 20.80
N ALA A 192 5.35 -14.11 19.81
CA ALA A 192 5.07 -15.54 20.02
C ALA A 192 6.30 -16.34 20.46
N ALA A 193 7.50 -15.99 19.99
CA ALA A 193 8.73 -16.69 20.34
C ALA A 193 9.37 -16.18 21.66
N THR A 194 9.31 -14.88 21.94
CA THR A 194 10.06 -14.24 23.05
C THR A 194 9.19 -13.69 24.17
N GLY A 195 7.89 -13.48 23.91
CA GLY A 195 6.95 -12.87 24.85
C GLY A 195 7.12 -11.37 25.08
N LYS A 196 7.98 -10.68 24.30
CA LYS A 196 8.32 -9.27 24.49
C LYS A 196 7.83 -8.38 23.35
N GLY A 197 7.77 -7.08 23.62
CA GLY A 197 7.50 -6.06 22.61
C GLY A 197 8.67 -5.90 21.62
N PRO A 198 8.41 -5.33 20.42
CA PRO A 198 9.45 -5.13 19.42
C PRO A 198 10.57 -4.17 19.86
N ILE A 199 10.27 -3.11 20.62
CA ILE A 199 11.32 -2.17 21.07
C ILE A 199 12.19 -2.82 22.15
N ALA A 200 11.59 -3.54 23.10
CA ALA A 200 12.33 -4.28 24.11
C ALA A 200 13.28 -5.33 23.48
N ALA A 201 12.78 -6.13 22.53
CA ALA A 201 13.62 -7.12 21.85
C ALA A 201 14.70 -6.49 20.97
N LEU A 202 14.44 -5.34 20.35
CA LEU A 202 15.48 -4.57 19.65
C LEU A 202 16.59 -4.14 20.63
N GLY A 203 16.22 -3.66 21.82
CA GLY A 203 17.18 -3.31 22.88
C GLY A 203 18.04 -4.51 23.30
N GLU A 204 17.44 -5.69 23.46
CA GLU A 204 18.15 -6.92 23.79
C GLU A 204 19.10 -7.35 22.68
N HIS A 205 18.66 -7.28 21.42
CA HIS A 205 19.51 -7.57 20.28
C HIS A 205 20.68 -6.59 20.16
N LEU A 206 20.47 -5.30 20.41
CA LEU A 206 21.55 -4.32 20.41
C LEU A 206 22.54 -4.51 21.56
N ALA A 207 22.05 -4.95 22.73
CA ALA A 207 22.89 -5.22 23.90
C ALA A 207 23.74 -6.49 23.73
N ASN A 208 23.18 -7.54 23.14
CA ASN A 208 23.89 -8.78 22.85
C ASN A 208 23.46 -9.40 21.51
N PRO A 209 24.04 -8.95 20.37
CA PRO A 209 23.61 -9.40 19.04
C PRO A 209 23.76 -10.91 18.81
N TRP A 210 24.74 -11.52 19.48
CA TRP A 210 25.06 -12.94 19.32
C TRP A 210 24.24 -13.85 20.24
N GLY A 211 23.77 -13.33 21.38
CA GLY A 211 23.00 -14.08 22.38
C GLY A 211 21.49 -13.77 22.41
N ALA A 212 21.03 -12.75 21.69
CA ALA A 212 19.61 -12.37 21.62
C ALA A 212 19.18 -12.25 20.15
N ASN A 213 18.86 -13.38 19.54
CA ASN A 213 18.41 -13.49 18.15
C ASN A 213 17.43 -14.67 17.98
N PHE A 214 16.94 -14.87 16.76
CA PHE A 214 15.96 -15.93 16.50
C PHE A 214 16.51 -17.36 16.68
N ALA A 215 17.83 -17.57 16.59
CA ALA A 215 18.43 -18.90 16.78
C ALA A 215 18.67 -19.23 18.27
N THR A 216 18.83 -18.21 19.10
CA THR A 216 19.12 -18.35 20.55
C THR A 216 17.86 -18.37 21.40
N ASN A 217 16.67 -18.17 20.80
CA ASN A 217 15.40 -18.16 21.53
C ASN A 217 14.84 -19.56 21.85
N GLY A 218 15.40 -20.63 21.27
CA GLY A 218 14.96 -22.02 21.49
C GLY A 218 13.59 -22.39 20.89
N ILE A 219 12.96 -21.50 20.11
CA ILE A 219 11.64 -21.71 19.49
C ILE A 219 11.72 -21.71 17.97
N SER A 220 12.39 -20.71 17.38
CA SER A 220 12.39 -20.54 15.92
C SER A 220 13.25 -21.59 15.20
N VAL A 221 14.32 -22.06 15.84
CA VAL A 221 15.07 -23.24 15.38
C VAL A 221 15.09 -24.27 16.52
N PRO A 222 14.29 -25.35 16.43
CA PRO A 222 14.04 -26.24 17.58
C PRO A 222 15.24 -27.02 18.12
N PHE A 223 16.36 -27.02 17.40
CA PHE A 223 17.53 -27.87 17.69
C PHE A 223 18.82 -27.06 17.97
N PHE A 224 18.73 -25.72 18.00
CA PHE A 224 19.82 -24.83 18.40
C PHE A 224 19.54 -24.19 19.76
#